data_AF-A0AB36G9F3-F1
#
_entry.id   AF-A0AB36G9F3-F1
#
_cell.length_a   1.000
_cell.length_b   1.000
_cell.length_c   1.000
_cell.angle_alpha   90.00
_cell.angle_beta   90.00
_cell.angle_gamma   90.00
#
_symmetry.space_group_name_H-M   'P 1'
#
loop_
_entity.id
_entity.type
_entity.pdbx_description
1 polymer ?
#
loop_
_entity_poly.entity_id
_entity_poly.type
_entity_poly.pdbx_seq_one_letter_code
_entity_poly.pdbx_strand_id
1 'polypeptide(L)'
;MLSRIEKLYTKDEMQNILSSFTQEKNVCVFANTLKISTEELEKEFLKQNLKFKKINAYCYLFDAKDKAILSSMKVFNEGCFYIQNYSSYLCALNLEVKAGQSVLDMCAAPGGKSINLANFMQNTGYLACNEMSRDRFFILKKNLKNYGVNAKVFMKDGKNIGNLCPLKFDKILLDAPCSTFAKIGFDLEKSYKEIKNIAKTQKKLLHSALKALKIGGELVYSTCTFTREENEEVIENALKSEFKLELLDIDLENVEAKAGQSEEFAEISKCRRILPSLDYDGFFIAKLRKLC
;
A
#
# COMPACT_ATOMS: atom_id res chain seq x y z
N MET A 1 -19.66 -10.97 10.04
CA MET A 1 -18.32 -10.97 9.38
C MET A 1 -17.22 -11.38 10.34
N LEU A 2 -17.23 -10.88 11.59
CA LEU A 2 -16.22 -11.18 12.61
C LEU A 2 -15.92 -12.68 12.78
N SER A 3 -16.94 -13.53 12.90
CA SER A 3 -16.77 -14.99 13.04
C SER A 3 -16.05 -15.68 11.89
N ARG A 4 -15.92 -15.03 10.72
CA ARG A 4 -15.16 -15.56 9.57
C ARG A 4 -13.72 -15.08 9.61
N ILE A 5 -13.48 -13.89 10.14
CA ILE A 5 -12.14 -13.34 10.37
C ILE A 5 -11.48 -14.10 11.52
N GLU A 6 -12.21 -14.40 12.59
CA GLU A 6 -11.74 -15.18 13.75
C GLU A 6 -11.21 -16.56 13.37
N LYS A 7 -11.64 -17.14 12.24
CA LYS A 7 -11.12 -18.43 11.75
C LYS A 7 -9.72 -18.33 11.13
N LEU A 8 -9.28 -17.12 10.78
CA LEU A 8 -7.98 -16.87 10.13
C LEU A 8 -6.85 -16.63 11.13
N TYR A 9 -7.19 -16.36 12.38
CA TYR A 9 -6.27 -15.92 13.41
C TYR A 9 -6.42 -16.77 14.68
N THR A 10 -5.33 -16.93 15.42
CA THR A 10 -5.39 -17.54 16.75
C THR A 10 -6.11 -16.60 17.72
N LYS A 11 -6.47 -17.12 18.91
CA LYS A 11 -7.10 -16.29 19.95
C LYS A 11 -6.21 -15.10 20.35
N ASP A 12 -4.91 -15.33 20.49
CA ASP A 12 -3.95 -14.29 20.90
C ASP A 12 -3.78 -13.23 19.80
N GLU A 13 -3.70 -13.65 18.54
CA GLU A 13 -3.64 -12.74 17.38
C GLU A 13 -4.92 -11.90 17.26
N MET A 14 -6.10 -12.50 17.47
CA MET A 14 -7.36 -11.75 17.47
C MET A 14 -7.42 -10.72 18.61
N GLN A 15 -6.94 -11.08 19.80
CA GLN A 15 -6.85 -10.13 20.92
C GLN A 15 -5.90 -8.98 20.59
N ASN A 16 -4.74 -9.26 19.99
CA ASN A 16 -3.82 -8.22 19.52
C ASN A 16 -4.49 -7.30 18.48
N ILE A 17 -5.17 -7.87 17.48
CA ILE A 17 -5.91 -7.09 16.47
C ILE A 17 -6.92 -6.14 17.12
N LEU A 18 -7.76 -6.67 18.02
CA LEU A 18 -8.82 -5.88 18.67
C LEU A 18 -8.23 -4.77 19.55
N SER A 19 -7.19 -5.07 20.33
CA SER A 19 -6.53 -4.08 21.19
C SER A 19 -5.82 -2.98 20.38
N SER A 20 -5.35 -3.28 19.17
CA SER A 20 -4.64 -2.30 18.33
C SER A 20 -5.51 -1.13 17.87
N PHE A 21 -6.84 -1.27 17.89
CA PHE A 21 -7.77 -0.21 17.50
C PHE A 21 -7.96 0.88 18.56
N THR A 22 -7.67 0.56 19.83
CA THR A 22 -7.82 1.49 20.95
C THR A 22 -6.49 2.10 21.39
N GLN A 23 -5.38 1.60 20.88
CA GLN A 23 -4.03 2.08 21.21
C GLN A 23 -3.66 3.31 20.37
N GLU A 24 -3.02 4.28 21.01
CA GLU A 24 -2.36 5.37 20.29
C GLU A 24 -1.09 4.85 19.61
N LYS A 25 -1.13 4.81 18.28
CA LYS A 25 -0.04 4.29 17.47
C LYS A 25 1.09 5.29 17.32
N ASN A 26 2.31 4.78 17.28
CA ASN A 26 3.50 5.53 16.91
C ASN A 26 3.37 6.09 15.49
N VAL A 27 4.05 7.19 15.24
CA VAL A 27 3.98 7.92 13.98
C VAL A 27 5.15 7.48 13.09
N CYS A 28 4.83 6.85 11.97
CA CYS A 28 5.81 6.56 10.94
C CYS A 28 5.91 7.73 9.94
N VAL A 29 7.15 8.17 9.70
CA VAL A 29 7.53 9.21 8.75
C VAL A 29 8.39 8.59 7.66
N PHE A 30 8.05 8.86 6.40
CA PHE A 30 8.86 8.55 5.22
C PHE A 30 9.59 9.81 4.73
N ALA A 31 10.91 9.74 4.58
CA ALA A 31 11.75 10.82 4.07
C ALA A 31 11.61 10.98 2.55
N ASN A 32 11.30 12.20 2.09
CA ASN A 32 11.26 12.54 0.68
C ASN A 32 12.64 12.99 0.18
N THR A 33 13.46 12.01 -0.19
CA THR A 33 14.80 12.19 -0.78
C THR A 33 14.84 13.00 -2.08
N LEU A 34 13.69 13.25 -2.72
CA LEU A 34 13.60 14.19 -3.86
C LEU A 34 13.82 15.65 -3.46
N LYS A 35 13.71 15.98 -2.15
CA LYS A 35 13.77 17.36 -1.65
C LYS A 35 14.82 17.61 -0.57
N ILE A 36 15.14 16.60 0.23
CA ILE A 36 16.07 16.74 1.34
C ILE A 36 16.85 15.43 1.52
N SER A 37 18.12 15.51 1.94
CA SER A 37 18.86 14.32 2.37
C SER A 37 18.30 13.79 3.70
N THR A 38 18.50 12.49 3.97
CA THR A 38 18.09 11.89 5.25
C THR A 38 18.84 12.50 6.43
N GLU A 39 20.11 12.85 6.25
CA GLU A 39 20.98 13.45 7.25
C GLU A 39 20.52 14.87 7.62
N GLU A 40 20.10 15.66 6.63
CA GLU A 40 19.53 16.99 6.88
C GLU A 40 18.15 16.90 7.53
N LEU A 41 17.32 15.94 7.11
CA LEU A 41 16.01 15.73 7.73
C LEU A 41 16.13 15.30 9.20
N GLU A 42 17.08 14.42 9.52
CA GLU A 42 17.39 14.03 10.90
C GLU A 42 17.81 15.23 11.75
N LYS A 43 18.62 16.17 11.21
CA LYS A 43 18.96 17.43 11.89
C LYS A 43 17.74 18.29 12.18
N GLU A 44 16.77 18.35 11.26
CA GLU A 44 15.52 19.10 11.48
C GLU A 44 14.67 18.50 12.59
N PHE A 45 14.61 17.17 12.71
CA PHE A 45 13.95 16.51 13.85
C PHE A 45 14.64 16.82 15.18
N LEU A 46 15.97 16.74 15.21
CA LEU A 46 16.76 17.03 16.42
C LEU A 46 16.63 18.49 16.87
N LYS A 47 16.54 19.45 15.95
CA LYS A 47 16.28 20.88 16.27
C LYS A 47 14.94 21.08 17.00
N GLN A 48 13.96 20.22 16.75
CA GLN A 48 12.66 20.23 17.43
C GLN A 48 12.66 19.37 18.72
N ASN A 49 13.82 18.87 19.16
CA ASN A 49 13.99 17.95 20.29
C ASN A 49 13.18 16.64 20.15
N LEU A 50 12.89 16.21 18.92
CA LEU A 50 12.18 14.97 18.67
C LEU A 50 13.13 13.77 18.80
N LYS A 51 12.68 12.74 19.54
CA LYS A 51 13.34 11.44 19.58
C LYS A 51 12.73 10.54 18.53
N PHE A 52 13.55 9.79 17.81
CA PHE A 52 13.08 8.88 16.78
C PHE A 52 13.90 7.60 16.72
N LYS A 53 13.25 6.54 16.24
CA LYS A 53 13.89 5.28 15.88
C LYS A 53 13.93 5.17 14.36
N LYS A 54 15.12 5.01 13.78
CA LYS A 54 15.27 4.72 12.35
C LYS A 54 14.86 3.26 12.09
N ILE A 55 13.90 3.04 11.20
CA ILE A 55 13.45 1.69 10.81
C ILE A 55 14.32 1.15 9.69
N ASN A 56 14.52 1.95 8.64
CA ASN A 56 15.36 1.64 7.50
C ASN A 56 15.95 2.93 6.90
N ALA A 57 16.44 2.87 5.66
CA ALA A 57 17.04 4.01 4.98
C ALA A 57 16.11 5.23 4.85
N TYR A 58 14.80 5.04 4.81
CA TYR A 58 13.84 6.11 4.51
C TYR A 58 12.81 6.38 5.60
N CYS A 59 12.55 5.41 6.49
CA CYS A 59 11.48 5.49 7.47
C CYS A 59 11.97 5.66 8.92
N TYR A 60 11.23 6.47 9.66
CA TYR A 60 11.49 6.83 11.06
C TYR A 60 10.20 6.67 11.88
N LEU A 61 10.32 6.16 13.11
CA LEU A 61 9.24 6.08 14.09
C LEU A 61 9.41 7.14 15.17
N PHE A 62 8.29 7.77 15.51
CA PHE A 62 8.15 8.75 16.60
C PHE A 62 7.03 8.32 17.54
N ASP A 63 7.04 8.83 18.76
CA ASP A 63 5.94 8.61 19.70
C ASP A 63 4.64 9.24 19.16
N ALA A 64 3.48 8.67 19.52
CA ALA A 64 2.16 9.18 19.11
C ALA A 64 1.97 10.69 19.40
N LYS A 65 2.46 11.15 20.56
CA LYS A 65 2.39 12.54 21.03
C LYS A 65 3.11 13.55 20.10
N ASP A 66 4.08 13.10 19.32
CA ASP A 66 4.92 13.97 18.49
C ASP A 66 4.23 14.34 17.17
N LYS A 67 3.09 13.72 16.85
CA LYS A 67 2.35 13.92 15.60
C LYS A 67 2.01 15.39 15.33
N ALA A 68 1.61 16.13 16.36
CA ALA A 68 1.25 17.54 16.23
C ALA A 68 2.47 18.40 15.88
N ILE A 69 3.60 18.15 16.54
CA ILE A 69 4.87 18.83 16.26
C ILE A 69 5.28 18.54 14.82
N LEU A 70 5.38 17.26 14.43
CA LEU A 70 5.72 16.83 13.07
C LEU A 70 4.86 17.53 12.00
N SER A 71 3.54 17.57 12.21
CA SER A 71 2.59 18.16 11.25
C SER A 71 2.67 19.69 11.15
N SER A 72 3.32 20.36 12.11
CA SER A 72 3.50 21.82 12.12
C SER A 72 4.89 22.25 11.62
N MET A 73 5.83 21.31 11.46
CA MET A 73 7.18 21.61 11.01
C MET A 73 7.19 22.25 9.62
N LYS A 74 8.08 23.23 9.43
CA LYS A 74 8.30 23.87 8.13
C LYS A 74 8.62 22.84 7.04
N VAL A 75 9.53 21.91 7.32
CA VAL A 75 9.94 20.86 6.37
C VAL A 75 8.82 19.85 6.05
N PHE A 76 7.81 19.69 6.93
CA PHE A 76 6.61 18.94 6.58
C PHE A 76 5.78 19.67 5.52
N ASN A 77 5.52 20.97 5.74
CA ASN A 77 4.76 21.81 4.81
C ASN A 77 5.45 21.94 3.45
N GLU A 78 6.77 21.97 3.43
CA GLU A 78 7.60 21.96 2.21
C GLU A 78 7.65 20.58 1.53
N GLY A 79 7.02 19.56 2.10
CA GLY A 79 6.93 18.23 1.52
C GLY A 79 8.23 17.43 1.60
N CYS A 80 9.10 17.72 2.56
CA CYS A 80 10.36 17.01 2.77
C CYS A 80 10.18 15.64 3.42
N PHE A 81 9.01 15.38 4.02
CA PHE A 81 8.64 14.06 4.51
C PHE A 81 7.12 13.84 4.52
N TYR A 82 6.68 12.58 4.48
CA TYR A 82 5.28 12.20 4.49
C TYR A 82 4.97 11.33 5.71
N ILE A 83 3.88 11.64 6.42
CA ILE A 83 3.40 10.81 7.54
C ILE A 83 2.48 9.73 6.96
N GLN A 84 2.87 8.46 7.08
CA GLN A 84 2.08 7.32 6.59
C GLN A 84 2.28 6.09 7.45
N ASN A 85 1.33 5.15 7.36
CA ASN A 85 1.49 3.84 7.97
C ASN A 85 2.67 3.08 7.34
N TYR A 86 3.47 2.40 8.16
CA TYR A 86 4.61 1.62 7.66
C TYR A 86 4.19 0.46 6.74
N SER A 87 3.08 -0.22 7.02
CA SER A 87 2.54 -1.27 6.14
C SER A 87 2.19 -0.75 4.74
N SER A 88 1.75 0.52 4.64
CA SER A 88 1.52 1.18 3.35
C SER A 88 2.83 1.45 2.60
N TYR A 89 3.90 1.81 3.31
CA TYR A 89 5.22 2.01 2.73
C TYR A 89 5.79 0.69 2.17
N LEU A 90 5.65 -0.42 2.91
CA LEU A 90 6.15 -1.74 2.51
C LEU A 90 5.58 -2.22 1.17
N CYS A 91 4.37 -1.80 0.81
CA CYS A 91 3.79 -2.10 -0.50
C CYS A 91 4.58 -1.48 -1.66
N ALA A 92 4.97 -0.22 -1.51
CA ALA A 92 5.77 0.48 -2.51
C ALA A 92 7.22 -0.03 -2.54
N LEU A 93 7.78 -0.34 -1.36
CA LEU A 93 9.12 -0.92 -1.24
C LEU A 93 9.21 -2.26 -2.00
N ASN A 94 8.25 -3.17 -1.75
CA ASN A 94 8.25 -4.50 -2.34
C ASN A 94 7.92 -4.52 -3.85
N LEU A 95 7.44 -3.42 -4.43
CA LEU A 95 7.31 -3.33 -5.89
C LEU A 95 8.67 -3.19 -6.57
N GLU A 96 9.70 -2.76 -5.84
CA GLU A 96 11.09 -2.65 -6.30
C GLU A 96 11.22 -1.92 -7.64
N VAL A 97 10.57 -0.75 -7.72
CA VAL A 97 10.65 0.11 -8.90
C VAL A 97 12.06 0.65 -9.08
N LYS A 98 12.47 0.82 -10.34
CA LYS A 98 13.78 1.34 -10.71
C LYS A 98 13.63 2.62 -11.54
N ALA A 99 14.65 3.46 -11.48
CA ALA A 99 14.79 4.62 -12.36
C ALA A 99 14.57 4.24 -13.83
N GLY A 100 13.84 5.10 -14.56
CA GLY A 100 13.55 4.90 -15.99
C GLY A 100 12.37 3.98 -16.33
N GLN A 101 11.81 3.24 -15.37
CA GLN A 101 10.68 2.32 -15.62
C GLN A 101 9.34 3.05 -15.85
N SER A 102 8.41 2.35 -16.52
CA SER A 102 7.00 2.73 -16.64
C SER A 102 6.19 2.09 -15.51
N VAL A 103 5.65 2.90 -14.61
CA VAL A 103 4.98 2.49 -13.37
C VAL A 103 3.57 3.07 -13.29
N LEU A 104 2.62 2.24 -12.85
CA LEU A 104 1.24 2.66 -12.55
C LEU A 104 0.93 2.51 -11.07
N ASP A 105 0.50 3.58 -10.42
CA ASP A 105 -0.28 3.54 -9.18
C ASP A 105 -1.77 3.65 -9.54
N MET A 106 -2.49 2.54 -9.43
CA MET A 106 -3.81 2.38 -10.05
C MET A 106 -4.95 3.02 -9.23
N CYS A 107 -4.76 3.18 -7.92
CA CYS A 107 -5.71 3.72 -6.96
C CYS A 107 -4.97 4.64 -5.98
N ALA A 108 -4.43 5.72 -6.54
CA ALA A 108 -3.28 6.42 -5.98
C ALA A 108 -3.59 7.38 -4.82
N ALA A 109 -4.83 7.85 -4.66
CA ALA A 109 -5.09 8.88 -3.65
C ALA A 109 -5.00 8.31 -2.22
N PRO A 110 -4.50 9.09 -1.24
CA PRO A 110 -4.13 10.50 -1.33
C PRO A 110 -2.72 10.77 -1.89
N GLY A 111 -1.95 9.74 -2.25
CA GLY A 111 -0.66 9.90 -2.92
C GLY A 111 0.57 9.41 -2.15
N GLY A 112 0.43 8.95 -0.90
CA GLY A 112 1.59 8.51 -0.09
C GLY A 112 2.44 7.44 -0.79
N LYS A 113 1.80 6.38 -1.32
CA LYS A 113 2.52 5.34 -2.07
C LYS A 113 3.09 5.86 -3.38
N SER A 114 2.38 6.71 -4.12
CA SER A 114 2.90 7.40 -5.30
C SER A 114 4.15 8.25 -5.00
N ILE A 115 4.20 8.92 -3.84
CA ILE A 115 5.39 9.67 -3.39
C ILE A 115 6.56 8.73 -3.12
N ASN A 116 6.32 7.58 -2.48
CA ASN A 116 7.35 6.54 -2.29
C ASN A 116 7.90 6.06 -3.64
N LEU A 117 7.01 5.71 -4.58
CA LEU A 117 7.40 5.23 -5.91
C LEU A 117 8.25 6.27 -6.65
N ALA A 118 7.85 7.54 -6.62
CA ALA A 118 8.61 8.62 -7.24
C ALA A 118 10.00 8.80 -6.62
N ASN A 119 10.13 8.63 -5.30
CA ASN A 119 11.41 8.64 -4.60
C ASN A 119 12.31 7.49 -5.06
N PHE A 120 11.80 6.27 -5.07
CA PHE A 120 12.58 5.10 -5.50
C PHE A 120 12.98 5.17 -6.97
N MET A 121 12.16 5.81 -7.81
CA MET A 121 12.46 6.09 -9.23
C MET A 121 13.30 7.35 -9.44
N GLN A 122 13.60 8.11 -8.38
CA GLN A 122 14.30 9.40 -8.45
C GLN A 122 13.68 10.37 -9.48
N ASN A 123 12.33 10.39 -9.57
CA ASN A 123 11.57 11.18 -10.54
C ASN A 123 11.90 10.91 -12.04
N THR A 124 12.56 9.79 -12.35
CA THR A 124 12.90 9.39 -13.72
C THR A 124 11.96 8.31 -14.25
N GLY A 125 11.83 8.21 -15.58
CA GLY A 125 10.91 7.27 -16.22
C GLY A 125 9.49 7.83 -16.32
N TYR A 126 8.49 6.96 -16.23
CA TYR A 126 7.08 7.34 -16.37
C TYR A 126 6.25 6.81 -15.20
N LEU A 127 5.77 7.71 -14.34
CA LEU A 127 4.83 7.39 -13.27
C LEU A 127 3.42 7.87 -13.63
N ALA A 128 2.47 6.94 -13.75
CA ALA A 128 1.05 7.23 -13.89
C ALA A 128 0.34 6.99 -12.56
N CYS A 129 -0.45 7.98 -12.11
CA CYS A 129 -1.25 7.89 -10.89
C CYS A 129 -2.73 8.03 -11.27
N ASN A 130 -3.55 7.02 -10.98
CA ASN A 130 -4.97 7.04 -11.28
C ASN A 130 -5.81 7.12 -9.99
N GLU A 131 -6.83 7.99 -9.99
CA GLU A 131 -7.85 8.03 -8.94
C GLU A 131 -9.21 8.33 -9.58
N MET A 132 -10.21 7.48 -9.33
CA MET A 132 -11.53 7.61 -9.94
C MET A 132 -12.40 8.68 -9.24
N SER A 133 -12.27 8.82 -7.92
CA SER A 133 -13.02 9.80 -7.14
C SER A 133 -12.52 11.21 -7.43
N ARG A 134 -13.41 12.09 -7.89
CA ARG A 134 -13.07 13.48 -8.25
C ARG A 134 -12.42 14.25 -7.09
N ASP A 135 -12.99 14.15 -5.88
CA ASP A 135 -12.48 14.87 -4.72
C ASP A 135 -11.09 14.38 -4.33
N ARG A 136 -10.93 13.05 -4.29
CA ARG A 136 -9.63 12.42 -4.00
C ARG A 136 -8.60 12.67 -5.10
N PHE A 137 -9.02 12.80 -6.36
CA PHE A 137 -8.15 13.12 -7.48
C PHE A 137 -7.50 14.50 -7.31
N PHE A 138 -8.26 15.52 -6.88
CA PHE A 138 -7.68 16.84 -6.62
C PHE A 138 -6.77 16.85 -5.40
N ILE A 139 -7.07 16.07 -4.36
CA ILE A 139 -6.17 15.86 -3.22
C ILE A 139 -4.86 15.22 -3.68
N LEU A 140 -4.94 14.13 -4.45
CA LEU A 140 -3.77 13.46 -5.03
C LEU A 140 -2.93 14.45 -5.85
N LYS A 141 -3.54 15.19 -6.79
CA LYS A 141 -2.83 16.16 -7.64
C LYS A 141 -2.14 17.24 -6.80
N LYS A 142 -2.80 17.75 -5.76
CA LYS A 142 -2.22 18.73 -4.83
C LYS A 142 -1.03 18.13 -4.09
N ASN A 143 -1.17 16.93 -3.54
CA ASN A 143 -0.11 16.27 -2.79
C ASN A 143 1.10 15.98 -3.68
N LEU A 144 0.93 15.36 -4.85
CA LEU A 144 2.04 15.07 -5.76
C LEU A 144 2.80 16.35 -6.13
N LYS A 145 2.09 17.45 -6.41
CA LYS A 145 2.73 18.76 -6.65
C LYS A 145 3.49 19.25 -5.41
N ASN A 146 2.87 19.19 -4.23
CA ASN A 146 3.51 19.64 -2.98
C ASN A 146 4.79 18.87 -2.68
N TYR A 147 4.79 17.56 -2.94
CA TYR A 147 5.93 16.67 -2.69
C TYR A 147 6.95 16.64 -3.84
N GLY A 148 6.77 17.43 -4.90
CA GLY A 148 7.72 17.52 -6.01
C GLY A 148 7.76 16.25 -6.88
N VAL A 149 6.66 15.50 -6.92
CA VAL A 149 6.57 14.24 -7.68
C VAL A 149 6.30 14.54 -9.16
N ASN A 150 7.15 13.98 -10.03
CA ASN A 150 6.95 13.99 -11.48
C ASN A 150 6.08 12.81 -11.92
N ALA A 151 4.77 13.03 -12.00
CA ALA A 151 3.81 12.01 -12.42
C ALA A 151 2.71 12.57 -13.34
N LYS A 152 2.11 11.69 -14.14
CA LYS A 152 0.87 11.99 -14.88
C LYS A 152 -0.33 11.48 -14.10
N VAL A 153 -1.24 12.37 -13.75
CA VAL A 153 -2.43 12.03 -12.95
C VAL A 153 -3.65 11.86 -13.85
N PHE A 154 -4.37 10.76 -13.69
CA PHE A 154 -5.55 10.40 -14.48
C PHE A 154 -6.77 10.19 -13.58
N MET A 155 -7.95 10.52 -14.12
CA MET A 155 -9.24 10.24 -13.50
C MET A 155 -10.01 9.30 -14.42
N LYS A 156 -9.71 8.01 -14.32
CA LYS A 156 -10.32 6.94 -15.12
C LYS A 156 -10.83 5.83 -14.21
N ASP A 157 -11.82 5.09 -14.70
CA ASP A 157 -12.22 3.84 -14.07
C ASP A 157 -11.08 2.82 -14.22
N GLY A 158 -10.48 2.42 -13.09
CA GLY A 158 -9.37 1.48 -13.05
C GLY A 158 -9.68 0.17 -13.78
N LYS A 159 -10.93 -0.30 -13.77
CA LYS A 159 -11.34 -1.55 -14.43
C LYS A 159 -11.15 -1.52 -15.95
N ASN A 160 -10.92 -0.34 -16.54
CA ASN A 160 -10.73 -0.17 -17.98
C ASN A 160 -9.28 0.14 -18.39
N ILE A 161 -8.36 0.37 -17.43
CA ILE A 161 -6.97 0.75 -17.74
C ILE A 161 -6.26 -0.29 -18.61
N GLY A 162 -6.45 -1.58 -18.36
CA GLY A 162 -5.87 -2.65 -19.18
C GLY A 162 -6.30 -2.63 -20.64
N ASN A 163 -7.50 -2.11 -20.95
CA ASN A 163 -7.96 -1.93 -22.33
C ASN A 163 -7.36 -0.68 -22.97
N LEU A 164 -7.17 0.39 -22.18
CA LEU A 164 -6.62 1.66 -22.66
C LEU A 164 -5.10 1.62 -22.87
N CYS A 165 -4.41 0.83 -22.05
CA CYS A 165 -2.94 0.78 -21.96
C CYS A 165 -2.45 -0.68 -21.84
N PRO A 166 -2.76 -1.58 -22.80
CA PRO A 166 -2.32 -2.97 -22.73
C PRO A 166 -0.80 -3.07 -22.75
N LEU A 167 -0.24 -3.96 -21.91
CA LEU A 167 1.21 -4.24 -21.84
C LEU A 167 2.11 -2.98 -21.78
N LYS A 168 1.67 -1.94 -21.05
CA LYS A 168 2.37 -0.64 -20.99
C LYS A 168 3.34 -0.52 -19.83
N PHE A 169 3.03 -1.14 -18.70
CA PHE A 169 3.72 -0.89 -17.44
C PHE A 169 4.68 -2.02 -17.08
N ASP A 170 5.90 -1.66 -16.68
CA ASP A 170 6.88 -2.59 -16.14
C ASP A 170 6.48 -3.02 -14.72
N LYS A 171 5.92 -2.07 -13.95
CA LYS A 171 5.49 -2.26 -12.56
C LYS A 171 4.11 -1.66 -12.32
N ILE A 172 3.27 -2.34 -11.55
CA ILE A 172 1.97 -1.81 -11.15
C ILE A 172 1.77 -1.97 -9.64
N LEU A 173 1.36 -0.88 -8.99
CA LEU A 173 0.83 -0.91 -7.63
C LEU A 173 -0.70 -0.83 -7.69
N LEU A 174 -1.35 -1.83 -7.12
CA LEU A 174 -2.79 -1.87 -6.92
C LEU A 174 -3.10 -1.97 -5.42
N ASP A 175 -3.11 -0.82 -4.75
CA ASP A 175 -3.68 -0.68 -3.41
C ASP A 175 -5.20 -0.54 -3.54
N ALA A 176 -5.90 -1.65 -3.47
CA ALA A 176 -7.28 -1.71 -3.91
C ALA A 176 -8.24 -1.09 -2.88
N PRO A 177 -9.30 -0.38 -3.32
CA PRO A 177 -10.35 0.07 -2.43
C PRO A 177 -10.98 -1.14 -1.73
N CYS A 178 -11.07 -1.10 -0.40
CA CYS A 178 -11.44 -2.25 0.42
C CYS A 178 -12.42 -1.88 1.55
N SER A 179 -12.77 -2.85 2.38
CA SER A 179 -13.61 -2.66 3.57
C SER A 179 -12.96 -1.82 4.66
N THR A 180 -11.62 -1.67 4.64
CA THR A 180 -10.79 -0.89 5.59
C THR A 180 -10.77 -1.41 7.03
N PHE A 181 -11.25 -2.62 7.29
CA PHE A 181 -11.36 -3.18 8.65
C PHE A 181 -10.05 -3.21 9.44
N ALA A 182 -8.89 -3.23 8.79
CA ALA A 182 -7.61 -3.18 9.48
C ALA A 182 -7.24 -1.79 10.00
N LYS A 183 -8.00 -0.75 9.63
CA LYS A 183 -7.81 0.63 10.05
C LYS A 183 -8.92 1.16 10.96
N ILE A 184 -10.17 0.83 10.64
CA ILE A 184 -11.35 1.40 11.34
C ILE A 184 -12.00 0.45 12.34
N GLY A 185 -11.43 -0.74 12.53
CA GLY A 185 -12.04 -1.77 13.36
C GLY A 185 -13.27 -2.42 12.71
N PHE A 186 -14.03 -3.15 13.52
CA PHE A 186 -15.18 -3.94 13.09
C PHE A 186 -16.53 -3.26 13.37
N ASP A 187 -16.53 -2.05 13.96
CA ASP A 187 -17.72 -1.34 14.42
C ASP A 187 -18.62 -0.86 13.28
N LEU A 188 -18.04 -0.61 12.10
CA LEU A 188 -18.78 -0.35 10.88
C LEU A 188 -19.11 -1.68 10.21
N GLU A 189 -20.18 -2.34 10.68
CA GLU A 189 -20.61 -3.62 10.14
C GLU A 189 -20.97 -3.51 8.66
N LYS A 190 -20.08 -3.97 7.77
CA LYS A 190 -20.43 -4.25 6.37
C LYS A 190 -21.03 -5.64 6.29
N SER A 191 -22.18 -5.75 5.63
CA SER A 191 -22.81 -7.03 5.35
C SER A 191 -21.90 -7.90 4.48
N TYR A 192 -22.06 -9.22 4.56
CA TYR A 192 -21.30 -10.13 3.71
C TYR A 192 -21.53 -9.87 2.21
N LYS A 193 -22.74 -9.43 1.83
CA LYS A 193 -23.07 -9.03 0.46
C LYS A 193 -22.22 -7.84 0.00
N GLU A 194 -22.02 -6.85 0.86
CA GLU A 194 -21.16 -5.70 0.55
C GLU A 194 -19.70 -6.12 0.38
N ILE A 195 -19.16 -6.95 1.27
CA ILE A 195 -17.80 -7.49 1.17
C ILE A 195 -17.60 -8.23 -0.16
N LYS A 196 -18.57 -9.06 -0.56
CA LYS A 196 -18.54 -9.73 -1.88
C LYS A 196 -18.57 -8.76 -3.05
N ASN A 197 -19.32 -7.66 -2.97
CA ASN A 197 -19.35 -6.64 -4.02
C ASN A 197 -18.03 -5.87 -4.11
N ILE A 198 -17.40 -5.59 -2.98
CA ILE A 198 -16.06 -4.99 -2.91
C ILE A 198 -15.04 -5.94 -3.55
N ALA A 199 -15.01 -7.20 -3.13
CA ALA A 199 -14.15 -8.24 -3.70
C ALA A 199 -14.34 -8.41 -5.22
N LYS A 200 -15.59 -8.37 -5.70
CA LYS A 200 -15.89 -8.41 -7.15
C LYS A 200 -15.28 -7.21 -7.89
N THR A 201 -15.25 -6.04 -7.27
CA THR A 201 -14.61 -4.85 -7.85
C THR A 201 -13.10 -4.99 -7.87
N GLN A 202 -12.50 -5.47 -6.78
CA GLN A 202 -11.06 -5.73 -6.68
C GLN A 202 -10.58 -6.76 -7.71
N LYS A 203 -11.33 -7.84 -7.92
CA LYS A 203 -11.05 -8.84 -8.98
C LYS A 203 -11.00 -8.20 -10.38
N LYS A 204 -11.96 -7.32 -10.70
CA LYS A 204 -11.96 -6.58 -11.97
C LYS A 204 -10.81 -5.59 -12.10
N LEU A 205 -10.44 -4.92 -11.01
CA LEU A 205 -9.29 -4.03 -10.98
C LEU A 205 -7.98 -4.80 -11.21
N LEU A 206 -7.79 -5.92 -10.51
CA LEU A 206 -6.60 -6.76 -10.65
C LEU A 206 -6.48 -7.35 -12.06
N HIS A 207 -7.58 -7.84 -12.62
CA HIS A 207 -7.59 -8.32 -14.01
C HIS A 207 -7.22 -7.21 -15.01
N SER A 208 -7.77 -6.01 -14.85
CA SER A 208 -7.40 -4.84 -15.67
C SER A 208 -5.91 -4.46 -15.50
N ALA A 209 -5.39 -4.53 -14.28
CA ALA A 209 -3.97 -4.29 -13.98
C ALA A 209 -3.08 -5.32 -14.70
N LEU A 210 -3.40 -6.61 -14.62
CA LEU A 210 -2.66 -7.68 -15.28
C LEU A 210 -2.68 -7.56 -16.81
N LYS A 211 -3.75 -7.04 -17.39
CA LYS A 211 -3.79 -6.71 -18.82
C LYS A 211 -2.91 -5.52 -19.19
N ALA A 212 -2.80 -4.53 -18.31
CA ALA A 212 -1.91 -3.37 -18.49
C ALA A 212 -0.43 -3.68 -18.23
N LEU A 213 -0.15 -4.74 -17.48
CA LEU A 213 1.19 -5.18 -17.09
C LEU A 213 1.90 -5.89 -18.25
N LYS A 214 3.15 -5.49 -18.52
CA LYS A 214 4.02 -6.18 -19.49
C LYS A 214 4.27 -7.62 -19.09
N ILE A 215 4.58 -8.47 -20.08
CA ILE A 215 5.16 -9.79 -19.82
C ILE A 215 6.52 -9.60 -19.13
N GLY A 216 6.77 -10.38 -18.08
CA GLY A 216 7.91 -10.21 -17.17
C GLY A 216 7.73 -9.07 -16.16
N GLY A 217 6.68 -8.25 -16.29
CA GLY A 217 6.37 -7.18 -15.35
C GLY A 217 5.88 -7.71 -14.00
N GLU A 218 5.98 -6.86 -12.99
CA GLU A 218 5.56 -7.20 -11.62
C GLU A 218 4.45 -6.28 -11.10
N LEU A 219 3.57 -6.85 -10.29
CA LEU A 219 2.47 -6.16 -9.66
C LEU A 219 2.46 -6.43 -8.16
N VAL A 220 2.24 -5.38 -7.37
CA VAL A 220 1.89 -5.52 -5.96
C VAL A 220 0.40 -5.22 -5.79
N TYR A 221 -0.34 -6.21 -5.31
CA TYR A 221 -1.72 -6.07 -4.86
C TYR A 221 -1.74 -5.91 -3.34
N SER A 222 -2.54 -4.98 -2.84
CA SER A 222 -2.62 -4.77 -1.40
C SER A 222 -3.96 -4.22 -0.93
N THR A 223 -4.27 -4.42 0.35
CA THR A 223 -5.48 -3.87 1.00
C THR A 223 -5.25 -3.65 2.50
N CYS A 224 -6.03 -2.75 3.12
CA CYS A 224 -6.11 -2.59 4.58
C CYS A 224 -7.34 -3.29 5.19
N THR A 225 -7.52 -4.58 4.88
CA THR A 225 -8.57 -5.41 5.49
C THR A 225 -8.03 -6.78 5.89
N PHE A 226 -8.81 -7.49 6.70
CA PHE A 226 -8.51 -8.83 7.16
C PHE A 226 -9.35 -9.91 6.44
N THR A 227 -10.27 -9.53 5.57
CA THR A 227 -11.25 -10.45 4.95
C THR A 227 -10.61 -11.30 3.86
N ARG A 228 -10.78 -12.63 3.94
CA ARG A 228 -10.29 -13.56 2.91
C ARG A 228 -10.86 -13.26 1.52
N GLU A 229 -12.10 -12.77 1.45
CA GLU A 229 -12.79 -12.42 0.21
C GLU A 229 -12.08 -11.33 -0.59
N GLU A 230 -11.51 -10.35 0.11
CA GLU A 230 -10.81 -9.20 -0.47
C GLU A 230 -9.31 -9.45 -0.61
N ASN A 231 -8.81 -10.54 -0.03
CA ASN A 231 -7.41 -10.91 0.00
C ASN A 231 -7.16 -12.14 -0.89
N GLU A 232 -7.01 -13.32 -0.29
CA GLU A 232 -6.64 -14.55 -1.01
C GLU A 232 -7.61 -14.87 -2.12
N GLU A 233 -8.93 -14.71 -1.93
CA GLU A 233 -9.90 -15.02 -2.99
C GLU A 233 -9.75 -14.13 -4.23
N VAL A 234 -9.20 -12.92 -4.07
CA VAL A 234 -8.88 -12.04 -5.20
C VAL A 234 -7.64 -12.55 -5.94
N ILE A 235 -6.62 -12.99 -5.21
CA ILE A 235 -5.39 -13.56 -5.78
C ILE A 235 -5.65 -14.93 -6.42
N GLU A 236 -6.37 -15.82 -5.75
CA GLU A 236 -6.84 -17.11 -6.29
C GLU A 236 -7.63 -16.92 -7.59
N ASN A 237 -8.47 -15.89 -7.66
CA ASN A 237 -9.20 -15.58 -8.89
C ASN A 237 -8.27 -15.14 -10.03
N ALA A 238 -7.19 -14.42 -9.73
CA ALA A 238 -6.17 -14.08 -10.71
C ALA A 238 -5.36 -15.30 -11.15
N LEU A 239 -5.01 -16.21 -10.24
CA LEU A 239 -4.30 -17.46 -10.57
C LEU A 239 -5.12 -18.40 -11.46
N LYS A 240 -6.46 -18.36 -11.34
CA LYS A 240 -7.41 -19.10 -12.21
C LYS A 240 -7.68 -18.42 -13.55
N SER A 241 -7.15 -17.23 -13.78
CA SER A 241 -7.43 -16.47 -15.00
C SER A 241 -6.62 -16.99 -16.20
N GLU A 242 -6.76 -16.32 -17.34
CA GLU A 242 -5.98 -16.64 -18.54
C GLU A 242 -4.49 -16.26 -18.44
N PHE A 243 -4.11 -15.47 -17.43
CA PHE A 243 -2.72 -15.05 -17.25
C PHE A 243 -1.90 -16.15 -16.56
N LYS A 244 -0.68 -16.41 -17.03
CA LYS A 244 0.28 -17.21 -16.26
C LYS A 244 0.99 -16.30 -15.28
N LEU A 245 0.82 -16.58 -14.00
CA LEU A 245 1.32 -15.76 -12.91
C LEU A 245 2.26 -16.57 -12.03
N GLU A 246 3.24 -15.89 -11.45
CA GLU A 246 4.10 -16.41 -10.40
C GLU A 246 3.92 -15.52 -9.16
N LEU A 247 3.60 -16.11 -8.00
CA LEU A 247 3.69 -15.39 -6.73
C LEU A 247 5.15 -15.32 -6.28
N LEU A 248 5.57 -14.11 -5.93
CA LEU A 248 6.91 -13.80 -5.44
C LEU A 248 6.89 -13.60 -3.94
N ASP A 249 8.01 -13.95 -3.30
CA ASP A 249 8.22 -13.68 -1.89
C ASP A 249 8.31 -12.17 -1.63
N ILE A 250 7.88 -11.80 -0.43
CA ILE A 250 7.78 -10.41 0.04
C ILE A 250 8.70 -10.28 1.24
N ASP A 251 9.60 -9.31 1.20
CA ASP A 251 10.41 -8.94 2.34
C ASP A 251 9.67 -7.87 3.15
N LEU A 252 9.30 -8.24 4.37
CA LEU A 252 8.64 -7.34 5.32
C LEU A 252 9.62 -6.78 6.35
N GLU A 253 10.91 -6.94 6.09
CA GLU A 253 12.01 -6.64 6.99
C GLU A 253 11.82 -7.38 8.32
N ASN A 254 11.26 -6.72 9.33
CA ASN A 254 10.99 -7.28 10.67
C ASN A 254 9.53 -7.07 11.12
N VAL A 255 8.62 -6.85 10.18
CA VAL A 255 7.19 -6.73 10.48
C VAL A 255 6.57 -8.11 10.66
N GLU A 256 5.81 -8.27 11.75
CA GLU A 256 5.12 -9.51 12.05
C GLU A 256 3.97 -9.74 11.06
N ALA A 257 3.98 -10.91 10.41
CA ALA A 257 2.97 -11.27 9.44
C ALA A 257 2.73 -12.77 9.38
N LYS A 258 1.51 -13.14 9.02
CA LYS A 258 1.14 -14.52 8.67
C LYS A 258 1.23 -14.74 7.17
N ALA A 259 1.50 -15.98 6.78
CA ALA A 259 1.30 -16.42 5.40
C ALA A 259 -0.19 -16.36 5.02
N GLY A 260 -0.47 -16.04 3.75
CA GLY A 260 -1.80 -16.21 3.19
C GLY A 260 -2.24 -17.68 3.22
N GLN A 261 -3.55 -17.91 3.28
CA GLN A 261 -4.11 -19.26 3.41
C GLN A 261 -5.01 -19.62 2.23
N SER A 262 -4.73 -20.76 1.60
CA SER A 262 -5.54 -21.33 0.52
C SER A 262 -5.56 -22.84 0.63
N GLU A 263 -6.73 -23.44 0.37
CA GLU A 263 -6.87 -24.90 0.25
C GLU A 263 -6.48 -25.41 -1.14
N GLU A 264 -6.45 -24.53 -2.15
CA GLU A 264 -6.26 -24.89 -3.55
C GLU A 264 -4.90 -24.48 -4.11
N PHE A 265 -4.33 -23.36 -3.64
CA PHE A 265 -3.09 -22.80 -4.17
C PHE A 265 -2.04 -22.67 -3.06
N ALA A 266 -1.11 -23.63 -2.98
CA ALA A 266 -0.04 -23.60 -2.00
C ALA A 266 0.84 -22.33 -2.09
N GLU A 267 0.98 -21.76 -3.29
CA GLU A 267 1.73 -20.53 -3.54
C GLU A 267 1.14 -19.28 -2.85
N ILE A 268 -0.14 -19.29 -2.46
CA ILE A 268 -0.77 -18.22 -1.67
C ILE A 268 -0.07 -18.02 -0.33
N SER A 269 0.65 -19.03 0.17
CA SER A 269 1.52 -18.91 1.34
C SER A 269 2.64 -17.88 1.18
N LYS A 270 2.95 -17.40 -0.03
CA LYS A 270 3.87 -16.28 -0.28
C LYS A 270 3.25 -14.91 -0.05
N CYS A 271 1.91 -14.80 -0.07
CA CYS A 271 1.22 -13.60 0.38
C CYS A 271 1.46 -13.38 1.87
N ARG A 272 1.33 -12.12 2.31
CA ARG A 272 1.54 -11.75 3.70
C ARG A 272 0.36 -10.99 4.26
N ARG A 273 -0.10 -11.42 5.43
CA ARG A 273 -1.07 -10.75 6.30
C ARG A 273 -0.31 -10.11 7.45
N ILE A 274 0.00 -8.82 7.34
CA ILE A 274 0.62 -8.05 8.40
C ILE A 274 -0.34 -7.98 9.59
N LEU A 275 0.15 -8.38 10.76
CA LEU A 275 -0.58 -8.22 12.02
C LEU A 275 -0.36 -6.79 12.53
N PRO A 276 -1.39 -6.13 13.10
CA PRO A 276 -1.21 -4.78 13.62
C PRO A 276 -0.31 -4.78 14.87
N SER A 277 0.39 -3.68 15.06
CA SER A 277 1.19 -3.40 16.26
C SER A 277 1.03 -1.93 16.68
N LEU A 278 1.80 -1.50 17.67
CA LEU A 278 1.94 -0.09 18.04
C LEU A 278 2.56 0.77 16.93
N ASP A 279 3.35 0.16 16.04
CA ASP A 279 4.13 0.89 15.02
C ASP A 279 3.45 0.90 13.65
N TYR A 280 2.52 -0.02 13.40
CA TYR A 280 1.90 -0.20 12.08
C TYR A 280 0.53 -0.87 12.12
N ASP A 281 -0.23 -0.74 11.02
CA ASP A 281 -1.58 -1.29 10.89
C ASP A 281 -1.56 -2.65 10.21
N GLY A 282 -2.61 -3.42 10.44
CA GLY A 282 -2.82 -4.66 9.71
C GLY A 282 -2.97 -4.40 8.22
N PHE A 283 -2.48 -5.32 7.40
CA PHE A 283 -2.46 -5.16 5.95
C PHE A 283 -2.36 -6.51 5.25
N PHE A 284 -2.73 -6.56 3.98
CA PHE A 284 -2.45 -7.71 3.11
C PHE A 284 -1.62 -7.25 1.92
N ILE A 285 -0.59 -8.02 1.59
CA ILE A 285 0.30 -7.76 0.45
C ILE A 285 0.50 -9.06 -0.34
N ALA A 286 0.38 -8.98 -1.66
CA ALA A 286 0.73 -10.02 -2.61
C ALA A 286 1.56 -9.43 -3.75
N LYS A 287 2.65 -10.08 -4.12
CA LYS A 287 3.51 -9.70 -5.25
C LYS A 287 3.42 -10.76 -6.33
N LEU A 288 3.10 -10.34 -7.54
CA LEU A 288 2.90 -11.22 -8.69
C LEU A 288 3.82 -10.81 -9.83
N ARG A 289 4.34 -11.79 -10.58
CA ARG A 289 4.99 -11.58 -11.87
C ARG A 289 4.14 -12.20 -12.97
N LYS A 290 3.97 -11.49 -14.09
CA LYS A 290 3.29 -12.02 -15.27
C LYS A 290 4.28 -12.74 -16.18
N LEU A 291 4.04 -14.02 -16.46
CA LEU A 291 4.94 -14.85 -17.26
C LEU A 291 4.56 -14.88 -18.75
N CYS A 292 3.27 -14.74 -19.08
CA CYS A 292 2.76 -14.53 -20.44
C CYS A 292 1.45 -13.74 -20.44
#